data_AF-A0A6B3HX06-F1
#
_entry.id   AF-A0A6B3HX06-F1
#
_cell.length_a   1.000
_cell.length_b   1.000
_cell.length_c   1.000
_cell.angle_alpha   90.00
_cell.angle_beta   90.00
_cell.angle_gamma   90.00
#
_symmetry.space_group_name_H-M   'P 1'
#
loop_
_entity.id
_entity.type
_entity.pdbx_description
1 polymer ?
#
loop_
_entity_poly.entity_id
_entity_poly.type
_entity_poly.pdbx_seq_one_letter_code
_entity_poly.pdbx_strand_id
1 'polypeptide(L)'
;MSRGDGGTNQGDDGTKVRVLPAGPHALLVELADGQHAEAFHAELLRRRERGALPGVREIVPGARTVLLDGIPDGIPDGIEGPRGGGAWVPEHGGARVPTARDRLARELLSWQLPPLQSEMHDAVEIPVVYDGPDLDEVAALWGVGADEVPALHSRTAF
;
A
#
# COMPACT_ATOMS: atom_id res chain seq x y z
N MET A 1 50.20 13.42 0.39
CA MET A 1 49.29 12.39 -0.16
C MET A 1 48.83 11.49 0.98
N SER A 2 47.69 11.78 1.61
CA SER A 2 46.97 10.83 2.47
C SER A 2 45.53 11.30 2.69
N ARG A 3 44.68 10.30 2.92
CA ARG A 3 43.21 10.21 2.92
C ARG A 3 42.43 11.17 3.84
N GLY A 4 41.14 11.29 3.52
CA GLY A 4 40.03 11.70 4.39
C GLY A 4 38.85 12.15 3.52
N ASP A 5 38.22 11.26 2.75
CA ASP A 5 36.96 10.60 3.11
C ASP A 5 36.06 11.40 4.05
N GLY A 6 35.00 11.92 3.45
CA GLY A 6 33.89 12.62 4.08
C GLY A 6 32.71 12.51 3.14
N GLY A 7 32.43 11.29 2.66
CA GLY A 7 31.20 10.97 1.98
C GLY A 7 30.04 11.37 2.87
N THR A 8 29.36 12.46 2.52
CA THR A 8 28.04 12.78 3.05
C THR A 8 27.15 11.60 2.73
N ASN A 9 26.90 10.72 3.70
CA ASN A 9 25.93 9.65 3.59
C ASN A 9 24.54 10.28 3.54
N GLN A 10 24.20 10.78 2.36
CA GLN A 10 22.89 11.22 1.96
C GLN A 10 22.31 10.06 1.18
N GLY A 11 21.79 9.08 1.91
CA GLY A 11 21.25 7.85 1.33
C GLY A 11 20.32 7.14 2.30
N ASP A 12 19.08 6.93 1.85
CA ASP A 12 18.12 5.91 2.32
C ASP A 12 16.88 6.31 3.14
N ASP A 13 16.25 7.47 2.89
CA ASP A 13 14.89 7.74 3.43
C ASP A 13 13.78 7.81 2.34
N GLY A 14 14.12 7.51 1.08
CA GLY A 14 13.22 7.63 -0.07
C GLY A 14 12.56 6.33 -0.54
N THR A 15 12.80 5.18 0.11
CA THR A 15 12.35 3.85 -0.39
C THR A 15 11.84 2.94 0.74
N LYS A 16 11.49 3.49 1.90
CA LYS A 16 11.21 2.66 3.09
C LYS A 16 9.80 2.07 3.05
N VAL A 17 9.66 0.93 2.38
CA VAL A 17 8.46 0.09 2.44
C VAL A 17 8.45 -0.63 3.79
N ARG A 18 7.40 -0.44 4.59
CA ARG A 18 7.18 -1.20 5.83
C ARG A 18 5.95 -2.09 5.66
N VAL A 19 6.08 -3.36 6.01
CA VAL A 19 4.96 -4.31 5.98
C VAL A 19 4.57 -4.64 7.41
N LEU A 20 3.32 -4.32 7.77
CA LEU A 20 2.76 -4.49 9.10
C LEU A 20 1.61 -5.51 9.08
N PRO A 21 1.49 -6.38 10.09
CA PRO A 21 0.29 -7.21 10.24
C PRO A 21 -0.92 -6.32 10.57
N ALA A 22 -2.01 -6.52 9.84
CA ALA A 22 -3.29 -5.82 10.06
C ALA A 22 -4.40 -6.84 10.37
N GLY A 23 -4.21 -7.60 11.45
CA GLY A 23 -5.06 -8.73 11.80
C GLY A 23 -4.57 -10.08 11.25
N PRO A 24 -5.37 -11.15 11.37
CA PRO A 24 -4.94 -12.51 11.04
C PRO A 24 -4.66 -12.73 9.55
N HIS A 25 -5.52 -12.17 8.68
CA HIS A 25 -5.52 -12.40 7.24
C HIS A 25 -5.15 -11.17 6.41
N ALA A 26 -4.56 -10.14 7.03
CA ALA A 26 -4.27 -8.88 6.35
C ALA A 26 -2.86 -8.33 6.61
N LEU A 27 -2.35 -7.58 5.63
CA LEU A 27 -1.11 -6.83 5.69
C LEU A 27 -1.37 -5.37 5.34
N LEU A 28 -0.90 -4.45 6.16
CA LEU A 28 -0.82 -3.04 5.83
C LEU A 28 0.60 -2.71 5.36
N VAL A 29 0.72 -2.20 4.14
CA VAL A 29 2.00 -1.77 3.57
C VAL A 29 2.06 -0.26 3.67
N GLU A 30 3.05 0.30 4.37
CA GLU A 30 3.31 1.74 4.49
C GLU A 30 4.46 2.16 3.58
N LEU A 31 4.26 3.24 2.84
CA LEU A 31 5.11 3.71 1.75
C LEU A 31 5.52 5.16 2.00
N ALA A 32 6.53 5.64 1.27
CA ALA A 32 7.10 6.97 1.49
C ALA A 32 6.08 8.11 1.33
N ASP A 33 5.23 8.02 0.29
CA ASP A 33 4.22 9.02 -0.05
C ASP A 33 3.06 8.39 -0.87
N GLY A 34 2.13 9.24 -1.34
CA GLY A 34 0.97 8.81 -2.12
C GLY A 34 1.31 8.33 -3.53
N GLN A 35 2.32 8.89 -4.18
CA GLN A 35 2.74 8.43 -5.52
C GLN A 35 3.29 7.01 -5.45
N HIS A 36 4.06 6.69 -4.40
CA HIS A 36 4.51 5.33 -4.16
C HIS A 36 3.33 4.40 -3.84
N ALA A 37 2.32 4.85 -3.10
CA ALA A 37 1.11 4.08 -2.80
C ALA A 37 0.29 3.73 -4.05
N GLU A 38 0.12 4.69 -4.94
CA GLU A 38 -0.51 4.48 -6.24
C GLU A 38 0.32 3.53 -7.12
N ALA A 39 1.64 3.71 -7.19
CA ALA A 39 2.54 2.82 -7.94
C ALA A 39 2.47 1.37 -7.44
N PHE A 40 2.45 1.17 -6.12
CA PHE A 40 2.33 -0.13 -5.50
C PHE A 40 0.95 -0.75 -5.73
N HIS A 41 -0.11 0.04 -5.61
CA HIS A 41 -1.48 -0.39 -5.92
C HIS A 41 -1.61 -0.87 -7.38
N ALA A 42 -1.12 -0.07 -8.33
CA ALA A 42 -1.13 -0.43 -9.75
C ALA A 42 -0.33 -1.72 -10.02
N GLU A 43 0.81 -1.92 -9.35
CA GLU A 43 1.61 -3.14 -9.50
C GLU A 43 0.91 -4.38 -8.93
N LEU A 44 0.19 -4.26 -7.81
CA LEU A 44 -0.61 -5.35 -7.27
C LEU A 44 -1.73 -5.77 -8.22
N LEU A 45 -2.42 -4.81 -8.85
CA LEU A 45 -3.45 -5.09 -9.85
C LEU A 45 -2.85 -5.81 -11.07
N ARG A 46 -1.74 -5.31 -11.62
CA ARG A 46 -1.00 -5.96 -12.72
C ARG A 46 -0.57 -7.39 -12.40
N ARG A 47 -0.19 -7.67 -11.16
CA ARG A 47 0.18 -9.04 -10.72
C ARG A 47 -1.03 -9.93 -10.54
N ARG A 48 -2.13 -9.40 -10.01
CA ARG A 48 -3.41 -10.12 -9.90
C ARG A 48 -3.92 -10.57 -11.27
N GLU A 49 -3.90 -9.67 -12.26
CA GLU A 49 -4.30 -9.99 -13.64
C GLU A 49 -3.45 -11.10 -14.26
N ARG A 50 -2.15 -11.15 -13.93
CA ARG A 50 -1.23 -12.21 -14.37
C ARG A 50 -1.28 -13.48 -13.51
N GLY A 51 -2.14 -13.55 -12.49
CA GLY A 51 -2.22 -14.68 -11.56
C GLY A 51 -1.00 -14.85 -10.64
N ALA A 52 -0.19 -13.80 -10.50
CA ALA A 52 1.05 -13.80 -9.71
C ALA A 52 0.87 -13.29 -8.27
N LEU A 53 -0.35 -12.91 -7.87
CA LEU A 53 -0.66 -12.44 -6.51
C LEU A 53 -1.35 -13.57 -5.70
N PRO A 54 -0.82 -13.96 -4.53
CA PRO A 54 -1.31 -15.11 -3.79
C PRO A 54 -2.63 -14.80 -3.06
N GLY A 55 -3.77 -15.14 -3.67
CA GLY A 55 -5.07 -15.29 -3.02
C GLY A 55 -5.66 -14.07 -2.30
N VAL A 56 -5.00 -12.89 -2.36
CA VAL A 56 -5.47 -11.64 -1.75
C VAL A 56 -6.86 -11.33 -2.28
N ARG A 57 -7.84 -11.26 -1.39
CA ARG A 57 -9.24 -10.98 -1.73
C ARG A 57 -9.42 -9.52 -2.10
N GLU A 58 -8.91 -8.62 -1.26
CA GLU A 58 -9.13 -7.18 -1.39
C GLU A 58 -7.82 -6.42 -1.32
N ILE A 59 -7.70 -5.39 -2.17
CA ILE A 59 -6.59 -4.46 -2.19
C ILE A 59 -7.20 -3.07 -2.00
N VAL A 60 -6.87 -2.41 -0.90
CA VAL A 60 -7.46 -1.11 -0.54
C VAL A 60 -6.34 -0.06 -0.51
N PRO A 61 -6.32 0.89 -1.46
CA PRO A 61 -5.38 2.01 -1.41
C PRO A 61 -5.80 3.02 -0.33
N GLY A 62 -4.80 3.62 0.31
CA GLY A 62 -4.93 4.77 1.20
C GLY A 62 -3.88 5.82 0.85
N ALA A 63 -3.86 6.93 1.60
CA ALA A 63 -3.04 8.10 1.25
C ALA A 63 -1.53 7.82 1.12
N ARG A 64 -0.98 6.91 1.93
CA ARG A 64 0.44 6.45 1.87
C ARG A 64 0.58 4.97 2.19
N THR A 65 -0.51 4.23 2.02
CA THR A 65 -0.61 2.85 2.47
C THR A 65 -1.41 2.04 1.48
N VAL A 66 -1.19 0.73 1.45
CA VAL A 66 -2.10 -0.22 0.80
C VAL A 66 -2.38 -1.37 1.75
N LEU A 67 -3.66 -1.64 2.01
CA LEU A 67 -4.10 -2.80 2.79
C LEU A 67 -4.36 -3.97 1.83
N LEU A 68 -3.77 -5.11 2.14
CA LEU A 68 -4.04 -6.40 1.49
C LEU A 68 -4.83 -7.25 2.46
N ASP A 69 -6.07 -7.58 2.13
CA ASP A 69 -6.97 -8.34 2.99
C ASP A 69 -7.43 -9.67 2.36
N GLY A 70 -7.82 -10.61 3.22
CA GLY A 70 -8.24 -11.95 2.86
C GLY A 70 -7.11 -12.84 2.37
N ILE A 71 -5.90 -12.65 2.88
CA ILE A 71 -4.75 -13.54 2.62
C ILE A 71 -5.08 -14.90 3.27
N PRO A 72 -5.17 -15.99 2.49
CA PRO A 72 -5.60 -17.28 3.01
C PRO A 72 -4.62 -17.79 4.05
N ASP A 73 -5.13 -18.39 5.13
CA ASP A 73 -4.29 -19.14 6.03
C ASP A 73 -3.70 -20.34 5.30
N GLY A 74 -2.38 -20.44 5.33
CA GLY A 74 -1.66 -21.53 4.70
C GLY A 74 -1.88 -22.82 5.47
N ILE A 75 -2.97 -23.54 5.19
CA ILE A 75 -2.85 -24.98 5.07
C ILE A 75 -2.50 -25.22 3.60
N PRO A 76 -1.31 -25.76 3.28
CA PRO A 76 -1.03 -26.19 1.92
C PRO A 76 -2.15 -27.12 1.48
N ASP A 77 -2.74 -26.86 0.32
CA ASP A 77 -3.65 -27.81 -0.30
C ASP A 77 -2.88 -29.14 -0.47
N GLY A 78 -3.30 -30.18 0.26
CA GLY A 78 -2.66 -31.50 0.22
C GLY A 78 -2.03 -32.07 1.50
N ILE A 79 -2.04 -31.37 2.64
CA ILE A 79 -1.81 -32.07 3.93
C ILE A 79 -3.15 -32.60 4.43
N GLU A 80 -3.54 -33.76 3.92
CA GLU A 80 -4.60 -34.56 4.53
C GLU A 80 -4.13 -34.93 5.94
N GLY A 81 -4.62 -34.21 6.94
CA GLY A 81 -4.32 -34.50 8.35
C GLY A 81 -4.67 -35.96 8.65
N PRO A 82 -3.96 -36.63 9.57
CA PRO A 82 -4.27 -38.01 9.92
C PRO A 82 -5.75 -38.11 10.31
N ARG A 83 -6.49 -38.93 9.57
CA ARG A 83 -7.88 -39.29 9.90
C ARG A 83 -7.86 -40.11 11.20
N GLY A 84 -7.86 -39.43 12.34
CA GLY A 84 -7.86 -40.05 13.65
C GLY A 84 -7.84 -39.01 14.75
N GLY A 85 -8.92 -38.96 15.54
CA GLY A 85 -9.15 -37.97 16.61
C GLY A 85 -8.13 -38.03 17.74
N GLY A 86 -6.97 -37.40 17.52
CA GLY A 86 -6.03 -36.99 18.54
C GLY A 86 -5.50 -35.61 18.18
N ALA A 87 -5.78 -34.61 19.03
CA ALA A 87 -5.23 -33.27 18.88
C ALA A 87 -3.70 -33.37 18.88
N TRP A 88 -3.07 -33.10 17.73
CA TRP A 88 -1.62 -33.00 17.67
C TRP A 88 -1.21 -31.72 18.40
N VAL A 89 -0.66 -31.87 19.60
CA VAL A 89 0.00 -30.79 20.33
C VAL A 89 1.50 -30.96 20.10
N PRO A 90 2.19 -30.06 19.38
CA PRO A 90 3.62 -30.17 19.23
C PRO A 90 4.27 -29.92 20.59
N GLU A 91 4.78 -30.98 21.17
CA GLU A 91 5.70 -30.93 22.29
C GLU A 91 7.05 -30.45 21.71
N HIS A 92 7.65 -29.43 22.32
CA HIS A 92 8.90 -28.73 21.94
C HIS A 92 8.67 -27.52 21.00
N GLY A 93 9.14 -26.35 21.45
CA GLY A 93 8.98 -25.03 20.84
C GLY A 93 9.52 -24.90 19.41
N GLY A 94 8.79 -25.47 18.46
CA GLY A 94 9.08 -25.43 17.04
C GLY A 94 8.86 -24.03 16.46
N ALA A 95 9.81 -23.59 15.63
CA ALA A 95 9.67 -22.39 14.82
C ALA A 95 8.31 -22.42 14.11
N ARG A 96 7.48 -21.39 14.34
CA ARG A 96 6.19 -21.22 13.67
C ARG A 96 6.42 -21.35 12.16
N VAL A 97 5.77 -22.32 11.52
CA VAL A 97 5.80 -22.46 10.05
C VAL A 97 5.32 -21.13 9.48
N PRO A 98 6.09 -20.45 8.59
CA PRO A 98 5.70 -19.17 8.04
C PRO A 98 4.34 -19.28 7.34
N THR A 99 3.39 -18.46 7.76
CA THR A 99 2.05 -18.41 7.16
C THR A 99 2.14 -17.91 5.70
N ALA A 100 1.04 -18.03 4.93
CA ALA A 100 0.98 -17.39 3.61
C ALA A 100 1.20 -15.87 3.72
N ARG A 101 0.64 -15.24 4.76
CA ARG A 101 0.87 -13.84 5.11
C ARG A 101 2.35 -13.54 5.33
N ASP A 102 3.07 -14.37 6.09
CA ASP A 102 4.50 -14.16 6.37
C ASP A 102 5.38 -14.39 5.12
N ARG A 103 4.93 -15.22 4.18
CA ARG A 103 5.59 -15.38 2.87
C ARG A 103 5.35 -14.17 1.98
N LEU A 104 4.10 -13.74 1.84
CA LEU A 104 3.75 -12.55 1.08
C LEU A 104 4.45 -11.31 1.64
N ALA A 105 4.46 -11.11 2.96
CA ALA A 105 5.16 -9.99 3.58
C ALA A 105 6.65 -9.92 3.20
N ARG A 106 7.34 -11.07 3.19
CA ARG A 106 8.74 -11.14 2.74
C ARG A 106 8.88 -10.90 1.25
N GLU A 107 7.95 -11.39 0.45
CA GLU A 107 7.96 -11.19 -0.99
C GLU A 107 7.83 -9.69 -1.32
N LEU A 108 6.87 -9.00 -0.70
CA LEU A 108 6.63 -7.57 -0.91
C LEU A 108 7.86 -6.70 -0.62
N LEU A 109 8.63 -7.04 0.42
CA LEU A 109 9.87 -6.34 0.77
C LEU A 109 10.96 -6.49 -0.31
N SER A 110 10.85 -7.47 -1.19
CA SER A 110 11.81 -7.68 -2.30
C SER A 110 11.40 -6.98 -3.59
N TRP A 111 10.20 -6.42 -3.66
CA TRP A 111 9.68 -5.83 -4.89
C TRP A 111 10.34 -4.49 -5.17
N GLN A 112 10.76 -4.30 -6.42
CA GLN A 112 11.12 -3.00 -6.95
C GLN A 112 9.90 -2.40 -7.63
N LEU A 113 9.44 -1.26 -7.13
CA LEU A 113 8.31 -0.57 -7.73
C LEU A 113 8.75 0.21 -8.96
N PRO A 114 8.16 -0.06 -10.15
CA PRO A 114 8.35 0.83 -11.27
C PRO A 114 7.73 2.19 -10.92
N PRO A 115 8.29 3.31 -11.41
CA PRO A 115 7.65 4.61 -11.28
C PRO A 115 6.24 4.54 -11.88
N LEU A 116 5.28 5.20 -11.23
CA LEU A 116 3.91 5.25 -11.72
C LEU A 116 3.93 5.88 -13.12
N GLN A 117 3.53 5.10 -14.12
CA GLN A 117 3.16 5.67 -15.41
C GLN A 117 1.78 6.26 -15.20
N SER A 118 1.65 7.57 -15.45
CA SER A 118 0.36 8.25 -15.40
C SER A 118 -0.52 7.67 -16.50
N GLU A 119 -1.28 6.64 -16.17
CA GLU A 119 -2.42 6.20 -16.96
C GLU A 119 -3.47 7.30 -16.82
N MET A 120 -3.52 8.20 -17.80
CA MET A 120 -4.57 9.22 -17.85
C MET A 120 -5.89 8.50 -18.13
N HIS A 121 -6.70 8.30 -17.09
CA HIS A 121 -8.07 7.86 -17.23
C HIS A 121 -8.92 9.00 -17.83
N ASP A 122 -10.01 8.64 -18.51
CA ASP A 122 -10.96 9.63 -19.01
C ASP A 122 -11.55 10.43 -17.85
N ALA A 123 -11.32 11.74 -17.86
CA ALA A 123 -11.83 12.64 -16.82
C ALA A 123 -13.36 12.75 -16.90
N VAL A 124 -14.00 12.81 -15.74
CA VAL A 124 -15.45 13.04 -15.61
C VAL A 124 -15.68 14.43 -15.01
N GLU A 125 -16.50 15.24 -15.66
CA GLU A 125 -16.88 16.55 -15.14
C GLU A 125 -17.97 16.41 -14.07
N ILE A 126 -17.68 16.90 -12.86
CA ILE A 126 -18.62 16.93 -11.74
C ILE A 126 -19.02 18.39 -11.51
N PRO A 127 -20.30 18.78 -11.71
CA PRO A 127 -20.75 20.13 -11.42
C PRO A 127 -20.81 20.35 -9.90
N VAL A 128 -20.18 21.42 -9.41
CA VAL A 128 -20.11 21.76 -7.98
C VAL A 128 -20.56 23.20 -7.77
N VAL A 129 -21.46 23.42 -6.81
CA VAL A 129 -21.79 24.74 -6.28
C VAL A 129 -20.89 24.98 -5.07
N TYR A 130 -20.12 26.06 -5.09
CA TYR A 130 -19.20 26.42 -3.99
C TYR A 130 -19.95 27.27 -2.97
N ASP A 131 -20.83 26.64 -2.19
CA ASP A 131 -21.64 27.27 -1.13
C ASP A 131 -21.40 26.65 0.26
N GLY A 132 -20.27 25.94 0.41
CA GLY A 132 -19.87 25.32 1.67
C GLY A 132 -19.69 26.36 2.79
N PRO A 133 -20.11 26.05 4.04
CA PRO A 133 -20.02 26.98 5.16
C PRO A 133 -18.58 27.33 5.57
N ASP A 134 -17.61 26.55 5.11
CA ASP A 134 -16.17 26.67 5.35
C ASP A 134 -15.43 27.43 4.23
N LEU A 135 -16.12 27.87 3.18
CA LEU A 135 -15.48 28.49 2.01
C LEU A 135 -14.61 29.71 2.37
N ASP A 136 -15.12 30.60 3.23
CA ASP A 136 -14.38 31.78 3.70
C ASP A 136 -13.14 31.40 4.52
N GLU A 137 -13.23 30.33 5.32
CA GLU A 137 -12.10 29.82 6.12
C GLU A 137 -11.02 29.22 5.22
N VAL A 138 -11.41 28.41 4.23
CA VAL A 138 -10.50 27.84 3.23
C VAL A 138 -9.82 28.94 2.42
N ALA A 139 -10.57 29.95 1.97
CA ALA A 139 -10.05 31.08 1.23
C ALA A 139 -8.98 31.84 2.05
N ALA A 140 -9.25 32.07 3.34
CA ALA A 140 -8.30 32.69 4.25
C ALA A 140 -7.02 31.85 4.44
N LEU A 141 -7.14 30.52 4.54
CA LEU A 141 -5.98 29.62 4.64
C LEU A 141 -5.13 29.59 3.36
N TRP A 142 -5.76 29.81 2.20
CA TRP A 142 -5.07 29.89 0.90
C TRP A 142 -4.55 31.31 0.59
N GLY A 143 -4.98 32.32 1.35
CA GLY A 143 -4.60 33.71 1.15
C GLY A 143 -5.27 34.36 -0.06
N VAL A 144 -6.49 33.93 -0.43
CA VAL A 144 -7.25 34.40 -1.60
C VAL A 144 -8.68 34.80 -1.21
N GLY A 145 -9.40 35.47 -2.10
CA GLY A 145 -10.85 35.70 -1.94
C GLY A 145 -11.67 34.41 -2.12
N ALA A 146 -12.81 34.32 -1.44
CA ALA A 146 -13.72 33.17 -1.57
C ALA A 146 -14.23 32.96 -3.00
N ASP A 147 -14.36 34.03 -3.78
CA ASP A 147 -14.72 34.01 -5.21
C ASP A 147 -13.60 33.49 -6.11
N GLU A 148 -12.35 33.48 -5.64
CA GLU A 148 -11.20 32.94 -6.38
C GLU A 148 -11.03 31.43 -6.19
N VAL A 149 -11.56 30.86 -5.09
CA VAL A 149 -11.44 29.43 -4.75
C VAL A 149 -11.96 28.51 -5.87
N PRO A 150 -13.15 28.74 -6.46
CA PRO A 150 -13.66 27.87 -7.53
C PRO A 150 -12.72 27.80 -8.74
N ALA A 151 -12.18 28.95 -9.13
CA ALA A 151 -11.26 29.04 -10.26
C ALA A 151 -9.91 28.37 -9.94
N LEU A 152 -9.43 28.44 -8.71
CA LEU A 152 -8.18 27.79 -8.31
C LEU A 152 -8.33 26.27 -8.20
N HIS A 153 -9.40 25.80 -7.58
CA HIS A 153 -9.67 24.37 -7.36
C HIS A 153 -9.94 23.62 -8.67
N SER A 154 -10.80 24.18 -9.54
CA SER A 154 -11.22 23.51 -10.78
C SER A 154 -10.16 23.47 -11.90
N ARG A 155 -9.02 24.13 -11.73
CA ARG A 155 -7.90 24.09 -12.70
C ARG A 155 -7.10 22.78 -12.67
N THR A 156 -7.23 22.00 -11.62
CA THR A 156 -6.51 20.73 -11.47
C THR A 156 -7.50 19.60 -11.71
N ALA A 157 -7.14 18.67 -12.59
CA ALA A 157 -7.85 17.40 -12.72
C ALA A 157 -7.40 16.48 -11.57
N PHE A 158 -8.36 15.80 -10.95
CA PHE A 158 -8.17 14.89 -9.82
C PHE A 158 -8.57 13.47 -10.21
#